data_AF-A0A132B1V6-F1
#
_entry.id   AF-A0A132B1V6-F1
#
_cell.length_a   1.000
_cell.length_b   1.000
_cell.length_c   1.000
_cell.angle_alpha   90.00
_cell.angle_beta   90.00
_cell.angle_gamma   90.00
#
_symmetry.space_group_name_H-M   'P 1'
#
loop_
_entity.id
_entity.type
_entity.pdbx_description
1 polymer ?
#
loop_
_entity_poly.entity_id
_entity_poly.type
_entity_poly.pdbx_seq_one_letter_code
_entity_poly.pdbx_strand_id
1 'polypeptide(L)'
;MNAFLQALLSISTISVALASPCNTSDEYDISTAFSSQDDLDQRLAGCTSIDGWLHIAHNYTGSFILNNITNIAGGISTYDGAGNSTGITSIEANGLLSVQELVVFGVPTLENISFPDLVTIDNIGVDLASGGELHFPSLTNCTTIVLSGSISRMDFSSLSSVDDELSISSNDTINTPISLDSIIPSYSPLDVDFPALQNCSQLLLYGNISSVSMPLLESSVPGPFSSGGGIKIATNGNPLNLTFPKLWNTTQIVLSGTIGQFSFPSLLTLDGGVTVNSFYPLNFSLAPLENATILTMQGNVTGLGLGTIQELQQLSISSDEPLDCGIVSDDWARIQKTPLITNPDQQHGKSAWKGFRCDSTRKLPISKATKLKLGLGIGLGLPAFAALLFFVYKEITWHRARAVKPPPYEHELDDRHERGEPLPTYAPRRMSETAVTVSEVSSLSDFDEDDRRHEGGPPSLLEESGENAGYMETRTGHEGHT
;
A
#
# COMPACT_ATOMS: atom_id res chain seq x y z
N MET A 1 -76.73 14.82 -37.54
CA MET A 1 -76.47 15.84 -36.50
C MET A 1 -76.89 15.24 -35.17
N ASN A 2 -76.02 14.38 -34.61
CA ASN A 2 -75.14 14.69 -33.46
C ASN A 2 -75.98 14.64 -32.17
N ALA A 3 -76.16 13.53 -31.44
CA ALA A 3 -75.20 12.48 -31.06
C ALA A 3 -73.87 13.03 -30.55
N PHE A 4 -73.93 14.05 -29.67
CA PHE A 4 -72.74 14.66 -29.07
C PHE A 4 -73.08 15.39 -27.76
N LEU A 5 -73.77 14.76 -26.80
CA LEU A 5 -73.97 15.40 -25.48
C LEU A 5 -74.30 14.40 -24.34
N GLN A 6 -73.49 13.34 -24.21
CA GLN A 6 -73.47 12.47 -23.01
C GLN A 6 -72.04 12.05 -22.68
N ALA A 7 -71.14 13.03 -22.56
CA ALA A 7 -69.84 12.82 -21.96
C ALA A 7 -69.61 13.91 -20.92
N LEU A 8 -69.11 13.51 -19.76
CA LEU A 8 -68.70 14.28 -18.58
C LEU A 8 -69.69 14.25 -17.41
N LEU A 9 -69.53 13.20 -16.59
CA LEU A 9 -69.40 13.30 -15.12
C LEU A 9 -69.04 11.91 -14.55
N SER A 10 -67.93 11.33 -15.02
CA SER A 10 -67.19 10.35 -14.22
C SER A 10 -66.23 11.16 -13.37
N ILE A 11 -66.71 11.59 -12.19
CA ILE A 11 -65.83 12.06 -11.13
C ILE A 11 -65.06 10.82 -10.68
N SER A 12 -63.89 10.60 -11.28
CA SER A 12 -62.89 9.71 -10.69
C SER A 12 -62.54 10.34 -9.35
N THR A 13 -63.10 9.80 -8.27
CA THR A 13 -62.59 10.01 -6.93
C THR A 13 -61.16 9.52 -6.96
N ILE A 14 -60.21 10.45 -7.14
CA ILE A 14 -58.82 10.21 -6.80
C ILE A 14 -58.88 10.01 -5.29
N SER A 15 -58.97 8.75 -4.86
CA SER A 15 -58.62 8.38 -3.51
C SER A 15 -57.17 8.77 -3.37
N VAL A 16 -56.93 9.98 -2.86
CA VAL A 16 -55.65 10.31 -2.26
C VAL A 16 -55.54 9.30 -1.13
N ALA A 17 -54.80 8.22 -1.38
CA ALA A 17 -54.45 7.26 -0.36
C ALA A 17 -53.72 8.08 0.70
N LEU A 18 -54.44 8.42 1.76
CA LEU A 18 -53.83 9.03 2.93
C LEU A 18 -52.76 8.05 3.37
N ALA A 19 -51.52 8.53 3.45
CA ALA A 19 -50.44 7.68 3.90
C ALA A 19 -50.83 7.13 5.28
N SER A 20 -51.00 5.81 5.38
CA SER A 20 -51.40 5.17 6.63
C SER A 20 -50.12 4.75 7.34
N PRO A 21 -49.71 5.45 8.41
CA PRO A 21 -48.56 5.05 9.19
C PRO A 21 -48.91 3.78 9.98
N CYS A 22 -47.96 2.86 10.02
CA CYS A 22 -48.02 1.68 10.86
C CYS A 22 -46.82 1.68 11.78
N ASN A 23 -47.07 1.52 13.07
CA ASN A 23 -46.00 1.45 14.06
C ASN A 23 -45.51 0.01 14.15
N THR A 24 -44.20 -0.17 14.12
CA THR A 24 -43.56 -1.44 14.39
C THR A 24 -42.69 -1.32 15.65
N SER A 25 -41.81 -2.28 15.88
CA SER A 25 -40.90 -2.27 17.04
C SER A 25 -39.84 -1.18 16.94
N ASP A 26 -39.28 -0.88 18.10
CA ASP A 26 -37.99 -0.21 18.20
C ASP A 26 -36.86 -1.14 17.71
N GLU A 27 -35.69 -0.56 17.41
CA GLU A 27 -34.48 -1.24 16.91
C GLU A 27 -34.10 -2.51 17.68
N TYR A 28 -34.33 -2.50 19.00
CA TYR A 28 -33.93 -3.57 19.91
C TYR A 28 -35.05 -4.57 20.23
N ASP A 29 -36.30 -4.32 19.79
CA ASP A 29 -37.42 -5.23 20.07
C ASP A 29 -37.64 -6.24 18.93
N ILE A 30 -36.72 -7.20 18.91
CA ILE A 30 -36.70 -8.34 17.99
C ILE A 30 -37.84 -9.34 18.21
N SER A 31 -38.65 -9.18 19.27
CA SER A 31 -39.76 -10.09 19.59
C SER A 31 -40.90 -9.99 18.57
N THR A 32 -40.91 -8.94 17.74
CA THR A 32 -41.95 -8.66 16.75
C THR A 32 -41.54 -9.06 15.32
N ALA A 33 -40.48 -9.84 15.15
CA ALA A 33 -39.96 -10.22 13.84
C ALA A 33 -40.99 -10.95 12.96
N PHE A 34 -40.93 -10.70 11.66
CA PHE A 34 -41.81 -11.32 10.66
C PHE A 34 -41.30 -12.71 10.31
N SER A 35 -42.17 -13.71 10.42
CA SER A 35 -41.80 -15.12 10.22
C SER A 35 -42.18 -15.69 8.85
N SER A 36 -43.02 -14.98 8.09
CA SER A 36 -43.43 -15.37 6.74
C SER A 36 -43.98 -14.17 5.96
N GLN A 37 -44.11 -14.30 4.63
CA GLN A 37 -44.72 -13.27 3.80
C GLN A 37 -46.19 -13.03 4.19
N ASP A 38 -46.94 -14.08 4.55
CA ASP A 38 -48.34 -13.94 4.98
C ASP A 38 -48.46 -13.12 6.28
N ASP A 39 -47.53 -13.29 7.23
CA ASP A 39 -47.46 -12.51 8.48
C ASP A 39 -47.15 -11.04 8.20
N LEU A 40 -46.19 -10.77 7.30
CA LEU A 40 -45.85 -9.43 6.82
C LEU A 40 -47.04 -8.75 6.16
N ASP A 41 -47.69 -9.42 5.20
CA ASP A 41 -48.81 -8.88 4.43
C ASP A 41 -50.03 -8.61 5.33
N GLN A 42 -50.30 -9.47 6.31
CA GLN A 42 -51.42 -9.28 7.25
C GLN A 42 -51.18 -8.12 8.21
N ARG A 43 -49.96 -8.02 8.77
CA ARG A 43 -49.61 -6.99 9.76
C ARG A 43 -49.42 -5.61 9.12
N LEU A 44 -48.98 -5.56 7.87
CA LEU A 44 -48.76 -4.32 7.12
C LEU A 44 -49.89 -3.99 6.12
N ALA A 45 -51.03 -4.67 6.22
CA ALA A 45 -52.15 -4.47 5.32
C ALA A 45 -52.65 -3.00 5.36
N GLY A 46 -52.55 -2.31 4.22
CA GLY A 46 -52.98 -0.93 4.06
C GLY A 46 -52.00 0.13 4.55
N CYS A 47 -50.83 -0.28 5.05
CA CYS A 47 -49.75 0.63 5.41
C CYS A 47 -49.08 1.20 4.16
N THR A 48 -48.60 2.44 4.26
CA THR A 48 -47.77 3.05 3.21
C THR A 48 -46.48 3.65 3.78
N SER A 49 -46.44 3.89 5.09
CA SER A 49 -45.26 4.34 5.83
C SER A 49 -45.16 3.52 7.11
N ILE A 50 -43.93 3.26 7.53
CA ILE A 50 -43.64 2.49 8.75
C ILE A 50 -42.86 3.37 9.71
N ASP A 51 -43.32 3.43 10.95
CA ASP A 51 -42.65 4.10 12.05
C ASP A 51 -42.05 3.03 12.97
N GLY A 52 -40.77 2.73 12.76
CA GLY A 52 -40.05 1.66 13.45
C GLY A 52 -39.22 0.77 12.51
N TRP A 53 -38.76 -0.35 13.05
CA TRP A 53 -37.92 -1.33 12.36
C TRP A 53 -38.71 -2.53 11.83
N LEU A 54 -38.19 -3.16 10.78
CA LEU A 54 -38.66 -4.43 10.24
C LEU A 54 -37.61 -5.51 10.45
N HIS A 55 -37.86 -6.41 11.39
CA HIS A 55 -36.99 -7.55 11.66
C HIS A 55 -37.47 -8.79 10.91
N ILE A 56 -36.60 -9.43 10.14
CA ILE A 56 -36.86 -10.69 9.44
C ILE A 56 -36.44 -11.84 10.37
N ALA A 57 -37.39 -12.65 10.81
CA ALA A 57 -37.12 -13.73 11.76
C ALA A 57 -36.20 -14.81 11.18
N HIS A 58 -35.41 -15.46 12.05
CA HIS A 58 -34.46 -16.53 11.68
C HIS A 58 -35.09 -17.70 10.91
N ASN A 59 -36.40 -17.93 11.05
CA ASN A 59 -37.13 -19.00 10.39
C ASN A 59 -37.87 -18.55 9.12
N TYR A 60 -37.72 -17.30 8.69
CA TYR A 60 -38.28 -16.81 7.45
C TYR A 60 -37.67 -17.56 6.26
N THR A 61 -38.51 -17.93 5.28
CA THR A 61 -38.07 -18.62 4.06
C THR A 61 -38.70 -18.01 2.82
N GLY A 62 -37.99 -18.08 1.69
CA GLY A 62 -38.44 -17.51 0.42
C GLY A 62 -38.22 -16.01 0.32
N SER A 63 -39.04 -15.32 -0.46
CA SER A 63 -38.89 -13.87 -0.70
C SER A 63 -39.54 -13.03 0.40
N PHE A 64 -38.88 -11.94 0.80
CA PHE A 64 -39.42 -10.88 1.65
C PHE A 64 -39.75 -9.67 0.77
N ILE A 65 -41.05 -9.45 0.55
CA ILE A 65 -41.53 -8.45 -0.41
C ILE A 65 -42.36 -7.40 0.32
N LEU A 66 -41.92 -6.14 0.26
CA LEU A 66 -42.65 -5.00 0.79
C LEU A 66 -43.52 -4.38 -0.30
N ASN A 67 -44.84 -4.62 -0.19
CA ASN A 67 -45.82 -4.09 -1.11
C ASN A 67 -46.41 -2.76 -0.60
N ASN A 68 -46.47 -1.74 -1.45
CA ASN A 68 -47.09 -0.43 -1.18
C ASN A 68 -46.45 0.40 -0.05
N ILE A 69 -45.30 0.00 0.49
CA ILE A 69 -44.54 0.78 1.46
C ILE A 69 -43.62 1.75 0.71
N THR A 70 -43.70 3.03 1.08
CA THR A 70 -42.94 4.12 0.46
C THR A 70 -41.87 4.70 1.37
N ASN A 71 -42.03 4.56 2.69
CA ASN A 71 -41.11 5.09 3.68
C ASN A 71 -41.04 4.19 4.91
N ILE A 72 -39.84 4.01 5.46
CA ILE A 72 -39.58 3.32 6.72
C ILE A 72 -38.69 4.23 7.57
N ALA A 73 -39.18 4.66 8.73
CA ALA A 73 -38.45 5.59 9.59
C ALA A 73 -37.25 4.93 10.29
N GLY A 74 -37.33 3.62 10.58
CA GLY A 74 -36.22 2.81 11.05
C GLY A 74 -35.56 2.04 9.91
N GLY A 75 -35.11 0.82 10.18
CA GLY A 75 -34.41 -0.03 9.22
C GLY A 75 -35.08 -1.37 8.94
N ILE A 76 -34.48 -2.10 8.00
CA ILE A 76 -34.76 -3.51 7.72
C ILE A 76 -33.56 -4.31 8.18
N SER A 77 -33.77 -5.30 9.04
CA SER A 77 -32.68 -6.16 9.49
C SER A 77 -33.05 -7.64 9.52
N THR A 78 -32.07 -8.49 9.24
CA THR A 78 -32.19 -9.92 9.54
C THR A 78 -31.92 -10.18 11.01
N TYR A 79 -32.66 -11.10 11.62
CA TYR A 79 -32.52 -11.44 13.02
C TYR A 79 -31.07 -11.82 13.36
N ASP A 80 -30.56 -11.17 14.40
CA ASP A 80 -29.16 -11.07 14.78
C ASP A 80 -28.54 -12.44 15.14
N GLY A 81 -27.38 -12.74 14.56
CA GLY A 81 -26.59 -13.92 14.92
C GLY A 81 -26.00 -14.65 13.72
N ALA A 82 -24.71 -14.37 13.46
CA ALA A 82 -23.86 -15.17 12.59
C ALA A 82 -24.08 -16.67 12.84
N GLY A 83 -24.63 -17.36 11.84
CA GLY A 83 -24.72 -18.83 11.83
C GLY A 83 -26.11 -19.46 11.99
N ASN A 84 -27.20 -18.69 12.16
CA ASN A 84 -28.55 -19.25 12.26
C ASN A 84 -29.41 -18.85 11.05
N SER A 85 -29.16 -19.56 9.93
CA SER A 85 -29.66 -19.26 8.60
C SER A 85 -31.18 -19.05 8.53
N THR A 86 -31.57 -17.82 8.19
CA THR A 86 -32.80 -17.53 7.46
C THR A 86 -32.73 -18.22 6.10
N GLY A 87 -33.84 -18.83 5.66
CA GLY A 87 -33.96 -19.39 4.30
C GLY A 87 -34.47 -18.35 3.31
N ILE A 88 -34.22 -17.07 3.59
CA ILE A 88 -34.66 -15.96 2.76
C ILE A 88 -33.83 -15.94 1.47
N THR A 89 -34.51 -15.78 0.34
CA THR A 89 -33.91 -15.84 -0.99
C THR A 89 -33.84 -14.47 -1.66
N SER A 90 -34.76 -13.56 -1.32
CA SER A 90 -34.73 -12.17 -1.78
C SER A 90 -35.34 -11.20 -0.78
N ILE A 91 -34.87 -9.94 -0.81
CA ILE A 91 -35.47 -8.79 -0.11
C ILE A 91 -35.82 -7.73 -1.16
N GLU A 92 -37.10 -7.42 -1.33
CA GLU A 92 -37.61 -6.61 -2.43
C GLU A 92 -38.55 -5.52 -1.95
N ALA A 93 -38.35 -4.29 -2.43
CA ALA A 93 -39.17 -3.13 -2.06
C ALA A 93 -39.30 -2.15 -3.23
N ASN A 94 -40.14 -2.50 -4.22
CA ASN A 94 -40.24 -1.78 -5.49
C ASN A 94 -40.87 -0.38 -5.43
N GLY A 95 -41.43 0.05 -4.30
CA GLY A 95 -42.00 1.40 -4.14
C GLY A 95 -41.39 2.19 -2.98
N LEU A 96 -40.35 1.64 -2.33
CA LEU A 96 -39.72 2.23 -1.17
C LEU A 96 -38.80 3.36 -1.62
N LEU A 97 -39.08 4.58 -1.16
CA LEU A 97 -38.34 5.80 -1.52
C LEU A 97 -37.25 6.13 -0.50
N SER A 98 -37.50 5.83 0.77
CA SER A 98 -36.58 6.09 1.87
C SER A 98 -36.70 5.03 2.98
N VAL A 99 -35.54 4.65 3.52
CA VAL A 99 -35.39 3.82 4.72
C VAL A 99 -34.15 4.29 5.46
N GLN A 100 -34.10 4.20 6.78
CA GLN A 100 -32.93 4.63 7.51
C GLN A 100 -31.75 3.68 7.27
N GLU A 101 -32.00 2.38 7.40
CA GLU A 101 -30.92 1.40 7.42
C GLU A 101 -31.33 0.04 6.84
N LEU A 102 -30.38 -0.65 6.23
CA LEU A 102 -30.49 -2.03 5.76
C LEU A 102 -29.34 -2.85 6.33
N VAL A 103 -29.65 -3.84 7.17
CA VAL A 103 -28.67 -4.69 7.87
C VAL A 103 -28.94 -6.16 7.55
N VAL A 104 -28.11 -6.76 6.71
CA VAL A 104 -28.29 -8.14 6.26
C VAL A 104 -26.97 -8.89 6.37
N PHE A 105 -26.84 -9.75 7.38
CA PHE A 105 -25.59 -10.46 7.66
C PHE A 105 -25.78 -11.97 7.71
N GLY A 106 -24.84 -12.71 7.13
CA GLY A 106 -24.75 -14.16 7.32
C GLY A 106 -25.94 -14.94 6.77
N VAL A 107 -26.49 -14.53 5.63
CA VAL A 107 -27.63 -15.20 4.98
C VAL A 107 -27.16 -16.01 3.76
N PRO A 108 -27.03 -17.35 3.85
CA PRO A 108 -26.41 -18.12 2.78
C PRO A 108 -27.31 -18.39 1.58
N THR A 109 -28.62 -18.17 1.70
CA THR A 109 -29.58 -18.41 0.61
C THR A 109 -29.98 -17.13 -0.12
N LEU A 110 -29.49 -15.97 0.32
CA LEU A 110 -29.89 -14.68 -0.24
C LEU A 110 -29.21 -14.46 -1.59
N GLU A 111 -30.02 -14.42 -2.64
CA GLU A 111 -29.57 -14.25 -4.01
C GLU A 111 -29.79 -12.83 -4.53
N ASN A 112 -30.76 -12.09 -3.97
CA ASN A 112 -31.15 -10.79 -4.51
C ASN A 112 -31.64 -9.80 -3.44
N ILE A 113 -31.15 -8.57 -3.49
CA ILE A 113 -31.70 -7.42 -2.76
C ILE A 113 -32.03 -6.32 -3.78
N SER A 114 -33.30 -5.96 -3.92
CA SER A 114 -33.77 -5.04 -4.98
C SER A 114 -34.71 -3.95 -4.48
N PHE A 115 -34.20 -2.72 -4.50
CA PHE A 115 -34.87 -1.52 -4.01
C PHE A 115 -34.82 -0.45 -5.14
N PRO A 116 -35.48 -0.70 -6.29
CA PRO A 116 -35.27 0.05 -7.52
C PRO A 116 -35.64 1.55 -7.43
N ASP A 117 -36.62 1.89 -6.59
CA ASP A 117 -37.12 3.25 -6.43
C ASP A 117 -36.50 3.97 -5.20
N LEU A 118 -35.59 3.32 -4.48
CA LEU A 118 -34.98 3.89 -3.27
C LEU A 118 -34.06 5.04 -3.65
N VAL A 119 -34.34 6.23 -3.10
CA VAL A 119 -33.61 7.46 -3.41
C VAL A 119 -32.58 7.79 -2.33
N THR A 120 -32.91 7.52 -1.06
CA THR A 120 -32.07 7.85 0.10
C THR A 120 -32.11 6.73 1.14
N ILE A 121 -30.93 6.40 1.68
CA ILE A 121 -30.75 5.51 2.83
C ILE A 121 -29.51 5.94 3.61
N ASP A 122 -29.55 5.90 4.93
CA ASP A 122 -28.38 6.31 5.71
C ASP A 122 -27.30 5.23 5.65
N ASN A 123 -27.65 3.98 5.98
CA ASN A 123 -26.67 2.89 6.08
C ASN A 123 -27.10 1.62 5.33
N ILE A 124 -26.16 1.04 4.57
CA ILE A 124 -26.28 -0.29 3.97
C ILE A 124 -25.16 -1.16 4.55
N GLY A 125 -25.52 -2.20 5.29
CA GLY A 125 -24.62 -3.27 5.74
C GLY A 125 -25.10 -4.59 5.19
N VAL A 126 -24.37 -5.17 4.23
CA VAL A 126 -24.75 -6.42 3.57
C VAL A 126 -23.57 -7.37 3.47
N ASP A 127 -23.76 -8.61 3.92
CA ASP A 127 -22.79 -9.71 3.79
C ASP A 127 -23.44 -10.90 3.08
N LEU A 128 -23.01 -11.16 1.84
CA LEU A 128 -23.55 -12.21 0.98
C LEU A 128 -22.64 -13.43 0.95
N ALA A 129 -23.14 -14.59 1.37
CA ALA A 129 -22.32 -15.81 1.33
C ALA A 129 -22.22 -16.43 -0.09
N SER A 130 -23.20 -16.19 -0.97
CA SER A 130 -23.33 -16.93 -2.24
C SER A 130 -23.80 -16.06 -3.41
N GLY A 131 -22.86 -15.38 -4.08
CA GLY A 131 -23.04 -14.81 -5.41
C GLY A 131 -24.29 -13.95 -5.61
N GLY A 132 -24.67 -13.14 -4.62
CA GLY A 132 -25.92 -12.37 -4.68
C GLY A 132 -25.83 -11.12 -5.56
N GLU A 133 -27.00 -10.59 -5.92
CA GLU A 133 -27.17 -9.35 -6.67
C GLU A 133 -27.77 -8.24 -5.80
N LEU A 134 -27.23 -7.02 -5.96
CA LEU A 134 -27.67 -5.81 -5.26
C LEU A 134 -28.18 -4.80 -6.29
N HIS A 135 -29.42 -4.35 -6.17
CA HIS A 135 -30.05 -3.46 -7.16
C HIS A 135 -30.66 -2.22 -6.50
N PHE A 136 -29.93 -1.10 -6.59
CA PHE A 136 -30.27 0.22 -6.06
C PHE A 136 -30.07 1.34 -7.12
N PRO A 137 -30.63 1.21 -8.34
CA PRO A 137 -30.36 2.10 -9.46
C PRO A 137 -30.75 3.56 -9.22
N SER A 138 -31.77 3.83 -8.39
CA SER A 138 -32.24 5.19 -8.10
C SER A 138 -31.57 5.82 -6.86
N LEU A 139 -30.71 5.08 -6.15
CA LEU A 139 -30.09 5.56 -4.93
C LEU A 139 -29.14 6.69 -5.27
N THR A 140 -29.33 7.87 -4.69
CA THR A 140 -28.55 9.07 -5.03
C THR A 140 -27.54 9.44 -3.95
N ASN A 141 -27.88 9.20 -2.68
CA ASN A 141 -27.07 9.57 -1.51
C ASN A 141 -27.15 8.46 -0.45
N CYS A 142 -26.02 8.22 0.21
CA CYS A 142 -25.92 7.33 1.36
C CYS A 142 -24.88 7.86 2.35
N THR A 143 -25.01 7.54 3.64
CA THR A 143 -23.96 7.85 4.62
C THR A 143 -22.86 6.80 4.54
N THR A 144 -23.24 5.54 4.71
CA THR A 144 -22.30 4.42 4.77
C THR A 144 -22.81 3.22 3.98
N ILE A 145 -21.93 2.66 3.16
CA ILE A 145 -22.17 1.41 2.43
C ILE A 145 -21.03 0.45 2.79
N VAL A 146 -21.37 -0.67 3.43
CA VAL A 146 -20.47 -1.76 3.77
C VAL A 146 -21.00 -3.03 3.15
N LEU A 147 -20.29 -3.53 2.14
CA LEU A 147 -20.63 -4.73 1.39
C LEU A 147 -19.52 -5.76 1.55
N SER A 148 -19.87 -6.98 1.95
CA SER A 148 -18.92 -8.08 2.07
C SER A 148 -19.40 -9.39 1.44
N GLY A 149 -18.45 -10.28 1.21
CA GLY A 149 -18.70 -11.63 0.73
C GLY A 149 -18.75 -11.77 -0.80
N SER A 150 -19.47 -12.76 -1.27
CA SER A 150 -19.57 -13.16 -2.68
C SER A 150 -20.69 -12.39 -3.37
N ILE A 151 -20.34 -11.27 -3.99
CA ILE A 151 -21.27 -10.41 -4.73
C ILE A 151 -21.06 -10.62 -6.23
N SER A 152 -22.10 -11.04 -6.94
CA SER A 152 -22.03 -11.26 -8.39
C SER A 152 -22.25 -9.98 -9.18
N ARG A 153 -23.17 -9.13 -8.71
CA ARG A 153 -23.56 -7.90 -9.41
C ARG A 153 -24.04 -6.85 -8.43
N MET A 154 -23.69 -5.60 -8.72
CA MET A 154 -24.19 -4.42 -8.00
C MET A 154 -24.66 -3.37 -9.00
N ASP A 155 -25.76 -2.69 -8.70
CA ASP A 155 -26.25 -1.55 -9.47
C ASP A 155 -26.50 -0.37 -8.52
N PHE A 156 -25.58 0.57 -8.53
CA PHE A 156 -25.64 1.86 -7.84
C PHE A 156 -25.49 3.01 -8.85
N SER A 157 -26.12 2.85 -10.02
CA SER A 157 -25.89 3.70 -11.19
C SER A 157 -26.14 5.20 -10.97
N SER A 158 -27.03 5.57 -10.03
CA SER A 158 -27.31 6.98 -9.69
C SER A 158 -26.58 7.48 -8.43
N LEU A 159 -25.80 6.64 -7.74
CA LEU A 159 -25.19 7.01 -6.47
C LEU A 159 -24.13 8.07 -6.70
N SER A 160 -24.36 9.27 -6.15
CA SER A 160 -23.56 10.46 -6.40
C SER A 160 -22.70 10.89 -5.19
N SER A 161 -23.15 10.57 -3.97
CA SER A 161 -22.44 10.87 -2.73
C SER A 161 -22.50 9.71 -1.74
N VAL A 162 -21.36 9.44 -1.09
CA VAL A 162 -21.26 8.64 0.13
C VAL A 162 -20.56 9.47 1.20
N ASP A 163 -21.29 9.85 2.25
CA ASP A 163 -20.83 10.91 3.15
C ASP A 163 -19.76 10.44 4.15
N ASP A 164 -19.67 9.15 4.46
CA ASP A 164 -18.69 8.58 5.40
C ASP A 164 -17.84 7.48 4.76
N GLU A 165 -18.37 6.28 4.56
CA GLU A 165 -17.59 5.12 4.10
C GLU A 165 -18.28 4.36 2.96
N LEU A 166 -17.56 4.13 1.87
CA LEU A 166 -17.88 3.12 0.86
C LEU A 166 -16.87 2.00 0.96
N SER A 167 -17.28 0.88 1.54
CA SER A 167 -16.45 -0.29 1.80
C SER A 167 -17.00 -1.51 1.09
N ILE A 168 -16.18 -2.10 0.23
CA ILE A 168 -16.55 -3.28 -0.54
C ILE A 168 -15.42 -4.30 -0.40
N SER A 169 -15.76 -5.46 0.15
CA SER A 169 -14.83 -6.57 0.34
C SER A 169 -15.38 -7.81 -0.34
N SER A 170 -14.63 -8.41 -1.26
CA SER A 170 -15.02 -9.72 -1.78
C SER A 170 -14.78 -10.87 -0.77
N ASN A 171 -14.34 -10.59 0.45
CA ASN A 171 -14.03 -11.56 1.51
C ASN A 171 -14.90 -11.31 2.74
N ASP A 172 -15.19 -12.37 3.50
CA ASP A 172 -15.97 -12.40 4.75
C ASP A 172 -15.29 -11.61 5.90
N THR A 173 -14.09 -11.08 5.66
CA THR A 173 -13.37 -10.24 6.64
C THR A 173 -13.00 -8.90 6.01
N ILE A 174 -13.51 -7.82 6.61
CA ILE A 174 -13.07 -6.44 6.35
C ILE A 174 -11.70 -6.28 7.03
N ASN A 175 -10.69 -6.94 6.48
CA ASN A 175 -9.33 -6.86 7.01
C ASN A 175 -8.61 -5.61 6.47
N THR A 176 -7.71 -5.07 7.28
CA THR A 176 -6.92 -3.89 6.95
C THR A 176 -6.03 -4.09 5.71
N PRO A 177 -5.77 -3.04 4.90
CA PRO A 177 -5.06 -3.12 3.60
C PRO A 177 -3.63 -3.70 3.63
N ILE A 178 -3.05 -3.81 4.83
CA ILE A 178 -1.66 -4.24 5.06
C ILE A 178 -1.56 -5.76 5.25
N SER A 179 -2.70 -6.45 5.47
CA SER A 179 -2.72 -7.87 5.88
C SER A 179 -2.98 -8.86 4.73
N LEU A 180 -2.78 -8.43 3.47
CA LEU A 180 -2.99 -9.29 2.29
C LEU A 180 -2.10 -10.54 2.25
N ASP A 181 -1.13 -10.70 3.17
CA ASP A 181 -0.29 -11.90 3.30
C ASP A 181 -1.09 -13.17 3.67
N SER A 182 -2.34 -13.04 4.13
CA SER A 182 -3.22 -14.16 4.51
C SER A 182 -4.25 -14.47 3.43
N ILE A 183 -3.81 -14.84 2.22
CA ILE A 183 -4.68 -15.14 1.06
C ILE A 183 -5.36 -16.51 1.23
N ILE A 184 -6.66 -16.55 1.57
CA ILE A 184 -7.58 -17.70 1.45
C ILE A 184 -9.02 -17.15 1.27
N PRO A 185 -9.97 -17.77 0.52
CA PRO A 185 -9.94 -18.59 -0.70
C PRO A 185 -10.25 -17.73 -1.96
N SER A 186 -10.24 -18.36 -3.14
CA SER A 186 -10.54 -17.73 -4.44
C SER A 186 -12.00 -17.27 -4.54
N TYR A 187 -12.33 -16.09 -4.02
CA TYR A 187 -13.58 -15.41 -4.34
C TYR A 187 -13.63 -15.05 -5.83
N SER A 188 -14.85 -15.02 -6.38
CA SER A 188 -15.07 -14.61 -7.77
C SER A 188 -14.56 -13.19 -8.00
N PRO A 189 -14.00 -12.88 -9.18
CA PRO A 189 -13.62 -11.52 -9.51
C PRO A 189 -14.82 -10.57 -9.41
N LEU A 190 -14.64 -9.46 -8.71
CA LEU A 190 -15.67 -8.44 -8.46
C LEU A 190 -15.45 -7.23 -9.37
N ASP A 191 -16.50 -6.82 -10.08
CA ASP A 191 -16.56 -5.57 -10.82
C ASP A 191 -17.18 -4.47 -9.94
N VAL A 192 -16.47 -3.35 -9.80
CA VAL A 192 -16.88 -2.22 -8.95
C VAL A 192 -17.13 -1.01 -9.85
N ASP A 193 -18.40 -0.74 -10.16
CA ASP A 193 -18.80 0.40 -11.01
C ASP A 193 -19.76 1.34 -10.28
N PHE A 194 -19.31 2.59 -10.11
CA PHE A 194 -20.10 3.70 -9.57
C PHE A 194 -19.99 4.90 -10.52
N PRO A 195 -20.73 4.89 -11.65
CA PRO A 195 -20.53 5.84 -12.74
C PRO A 195 -20.90 7.27 -12.37
N ALA A 196 -21.83 7.46 -11.41
CA ALA A 196 -22.32 8.76 -10.97
C ALA A 196 -21.58 9.32 -9.73
N LEU A 197 -20.74 8.52 -9.06
CA LEU A 197 -20.15 8.86 -7.77
C LEU A 197 -19.17 10.02 -7.92
N GLN A 198 -19.43 11.10 -7.19
CA GLN A 198 -18.63 12.33 -7.20
C GLN A 198 -17.87 12.51 -5.88
N ASN A 199 -18.52 12.22 -4.76
CA ASN A 199 -17.96 12.42 -3.43
C ASN A 199 -18.02 11.13 -2.62
N CYS A 200 -16.91 10.74 -2.01
CA CYS A 200 -16.86 9.61 -1.10
C CYS A 200 -15.78 9.83 -0.05
N SER A 201 -16.18 10.09 1.20
CA SER A 201 -15.23 10.51 2.24
C SER A 201 -14.11 9.48 2.47
N GLN A 202 -14.45 8.19 2.50
CA GLN A 202 -13.52 7.09 2.63
C GLN A 202 -13.90 5.96 1.66
N LEU A 203 -13.02 5.66 0.70
CA LEU A 203 -13.21 4.59 -0.27
C LEU A 203 -12.32 3.40 0.09
N LEU A 204 -12.93 2.27 0.43
CA LEU A 204 -12.23 1.04 0.80
C LEU A 204 -12.64 -0.11 -0.14
N LEU A 205 -11.70 -0.62 -0.93
CA LEU A 205 -11.95 -1.75 -1.82
C LEU A 205 -10.96 -2.89 -1.52
N TYR A 206 -11.48 -4.08 -1.24
CA TYR A 206 -10.69 -5.25 -0.86
C TYR A 206 -11.09 -6.51 -1.62
N GLY A 207 -10.11 -7.36 -1.95
CA GLY A 207 -10.35 -8.73 -2.43
C GLY A 207 -9.91 -8.99 -3.86
N ASN A 208 -10.63 -9.85 -4.58
CA ASN A 208 -10.33 -10.18 -5.99
C ASN A 208 -11.09 -9.22 -6.91
N ILE A 209 -10.52 -8.05 -7.20
CA ILE A 209 -11.20 -7.00 -7.97
C ILE A 209 -10.78 -7.11 -9.44
N SER A 210 -11.75 -7.29 -10.34
CA SER A 210 -11.47 -7.33 -11.79
C SER A 210 -11.37 -5.93 -12.41
N SER A 211 -12.16 -4.99 -11.91
CA SER A 211 -12.28 -3.65 -12.47
C SER A 211 -12.84 -2.67 -11.44
N VAL A 212 -12.41 -1.42 -11.54
CA VAL A 212 -12.93 -0.28 -10.77
C VAL A 212 -13.21 0.86 -11.73
N SER A 213 -14.44 1.36 -11.72
CA SER A 213 -14.90 2.47 -12.56
C SER A 213 -15.63 3.51 -11.72
N MET A 214 -15.00 4.67 -11.56
CA MET A 214 -15.55 5.83 -10.85
C MET A 214 -15.14 7.12 -11.59
N PRO A 215 -15.60 7.32 -12.84
CA PRO A 215 -15.09 8.36 -13.72
C PRO A 215 -15.41 9.78 -13.24
N LEU A 216 -16.41 9.93 -12.36
CA LEU A 216 -16.83 11.21 -11.81
C LEU A 216 -16.30 11.49 -10.40
N LEU A 217 -15.53 10.57 -9.79
CA LEU A 217 -15.03 10.75 -8.43
C LEU A 217 -14.08 11.95 -8.38
N GLU A 218 -14.48 12.97 -7.63
CA GLU A 218 -13.79 14.25 -7.51
C GLU A 218 -13.07 14.39 -6.17
N SER A 219 -13.69 13.86 -5.10
CA SER A 219 -13.26 14.07 -3.73
C SER A 219 -13.31 12.79 -2.89
N SER A 220 -12.23 12.54 -2.14
CA SER A 220 -12.18 11.58 -1.04
C SER A 220 -11.40 12.12 0.14
N VAL A 221 -12.09 12.96 0.93
CA VAL A 221 -11.56 13.62 2.13
C VAL A 221 -12.35 13.19 3.35
N PRO A 222 -11.76 13.18 4.55
CA PRO A 222 -12.47 12.78 5.75
C PRO A 222 -13.76 13.56 5.92
N GLY A 223 -14.87 12.82 6.05
CA GLY A 223 -16.18 13.37 6.35
C GLY A 223 -16.27 13.80 7.81
N PRO A 224 -17.39 14.40 8.23
CA PRO A 224 -17.62 14.79 9.63
C PRO A 224 -17.56 13.59 10.60
N PHE A 225 -17.75 12.36 10.11
CA PHE A 225 -17.81 11.13 10.90
C PHE A 225 -16.57 10.24 10.75
N SER A 226 -15.68 10.56 9.81
CA SER A 226 -14.55 9.68 9.46
C SER A 226 -13.23 10.18 10.08
N SER A 227 -12.53 9.27 10.76
CA SER A 227 -11.17 9.55 11.28
C SER A 227 -10.07 9.23 10.26
N GLY A 228 -10.43 8.75 9.06
CA GLY A 228 -9.49 8.14 8.11
C GLY A 228 -9.91 8.19 6.65
N GLY A 229 -10.19 9.39 6.12
CA GLY A 229 -10.54 9.60 4.71
C GLY A 229 -9.45 9.23 3.70
N GLY A 230 -9.86 9.22 2.43
CA GLY A 230 -9.01 8.85 1.30
C GLY A 230 -9.35 7.51 0.68
N ILE A 231 -8.49 7.08 -0.24
CA ILE A 231 -8.69 5.91 -1.09
C ILE A 231 -7.77 4.79 -0.62
N LYS A 232 -8.33 3.63 -0.30
CA LYS A 232 -7.59 2.42 0.09
C LYS A 232 -8.08 1.25 -0.76
N ILE A 233 -7.21 0.73 -1.61
CA ILE A 233 -7.52 -0.38 -2.53
C ILE A 233 -6.49 -1.47 -2.33
N ALA A 234 -6.93 -2.66 -1.95
CA ALA A 234 -6.10 -3.84 -1.77
C ALA A 234 -6.66 -4.99 -2.61
N THR A 235 -5.96 -5.37 -3.68
CA THR A 235 -6.47 -6.37 -4.63
C THR A 235 -5.54 -7.56 -4.78
N ASN A 236 -6.10 -8.73 -5.06
CA ASN A 236 -5.36 -9.90 -5.52
C ASN A 236 -5.85 -10.34 -6.91
N GLY A 237 -5.26 -11.41 -7.45
CA GLY A 237 -5.64 -11.95 -8.75
C GLY A 237 -4.91 -11.27 -9.91
N ASN A 238 -5.67 -10.75 -10.88
CA ASN A 238 -5.10 -10.11 -12.05
C ASN A 238 -4.59 -8.69 -11.73
N PRO A 239 -3.62 -8.15 -12.50
CA PRO A 239 -3.21 -6.77 -12.36
C PRO A 239 -4.37 -5.79 -12.59
N LEU A 240 -4.68 -4.99 -11.57
CA LEU A 240 -5.76 -3.99 -11.60
C LEU A 240 -5.24 -2.64 -12.09
N ASN A 241 -5.89 -2.08 -13.11
CA ASN A 241 -5.62 -0.74 -13.58
C ASN A 241 -6.62 0.24 -12.95
N LEU A 242 -6.12 1.32 -12.35
CA LEU A 242 -6.92 2.31 -11.64
C LEU A 242 -6.84 3.65 -12.36
N THR A 243 -7.96 4.30 -12.61
CA THR A 243 -7.96 5.66 -13.15
C THR A 243 -9.13 6.43 -12.57
N PHE A 244 -8.83 7.51 -11.83
CA PHE A 244 -9.83 8.46 -11.34
C PHE A 244 -9.57 9.81 -12.00
N PRO A 245 -10.14 10.05 -13.20
CA PRO A 245 -9.73 11.16 -14.04
C PRO A 245 -10.11 12.53 -13.45
N LYS A 246 -11.15 12.58 -12.62
CA LYS A 246 -11.62 13.80 -11.97
C LYS A 246 -11.15 13.98 -10.53
N LEU A 247 -10.45 13.00 -9.95
CA LEU A 247 -10.02 13.07 -8.56
C LEU A 247 -9.02 14.21 -8.41
N TRP A 248 -9.43 15.26 -7.70
CA TRP A 248 -8.62 16.46 -7.48
C TRP A 248 -8.40 16.74 -5.99
N ASN A 249 -9.21 16.13 -5.11
CA ASN A 249 -9.11 16.31 -3.67
C ASN A 249 -9.10 14.96 -2.95
N THR A 250 -8.01 14.63 -2.28
CA THR A 250 -7.98 13.51 -1.34
C THR A 250 -6.91 13.72 -0.30
N THR A 251 -7.02 13.04 0.85
CA THR A 251 -6.01 13.09 1.90
C THR A 251 -5.01 11.95 1.80
N GLN A 252 -5.40 10.80 1.26
CA GLN A 252 -4.55 9.61 1.28
C GLN A 252 -4.87 8.69 0.11
N ILE A 253 -3.84 8.05 -0.44
CA ILE A 253 -3.97 6.98 -1.42
C ILE A 253 -3.15 5.79 -0.93
N VAL A 254 -3.80 4.66 -0.66
CA VAL A 254 -3.16 3.41 -0.24
C VAL A 254 -3.52 2.33 -1.27
N LEU A 255 -2.53 1.85 -2.00
CA LEU A 255 -2.68 0.81 -3.00
C LEU A 255 -1.88 -0.41 -2.60
N SER A 256 -2.48 -1.60 -2.62
CA SER A 256 -1.82 -2.83 -2.16
C SER A 256 -2.17 -4.02 -3.06
N GLY A 257 -1.23 -4.94 -3.23
CA GLY A 257 -1.41 -6.20 -3.94
C GLY A 257 -1.11 -6.15 -5.44
N THR A 258 -1.96 -6.75 -6.28
CA THR A 258 -1.75 -6.88 -7.74
C THR A 258 -2.18 -5.63 -8.50
N ILE A 259 -1.53 -4.50 -8.23
CA ILE A 259 -1.78 -3.23 -8.94
C ILE A 259 -0.95 -3.20 -10.24
N GLY A 260 -1.62 -2.97 -11.37
CA GLY A 260 -0.99 -2.88 -12.69
C GLY A 260 -0.51 -1.46 -13.02
N GLN A 261 -1.45 -0.53 -13.18
CA GLN A 261 -1.19 0.89 -13.45
C GLN A 261 -2.18 1.74 -12.67
N PHE A 262 -1.78 2.96 -12.32
CA PHE A 262 -2.72 3.94 -11.78
C PHE A 262 -2.45 5.35 -12.31
N SER A 263 -3.50 6.17 -12.41
CA SER A 263 -3.42 7.53 -12.91
C SER A 263 -4.49 8.43 -12.28
N PHE A 264 -4.07 9.59 -11.78
CA PHE A 264 -4.92 10.61 -11.15
C PHE A 264 -4.65 11.98 -11.79
N PRO A 265 -5.06 12.20 -13.06
CA PRO A 265 -4.62 13.34 -13.86
C PRO A 265 -5.13 14.70 -13.37
N SER A 266 -6.13 14.75 -12.48
CA SER A 266 -6.62 16.00 -11.88
C SER A 266 -6.02 16.26 -10.49
N LEU A 267 -5.24 15.33 -9.94
CA LEU A 267 -4.67 15.42 -8.59
C LEU A 267 -3.32 16.13 -8.62
N LEU A 268 -3.34 17.45 -8.37
CA LEU A 268 -2.14 18.29 -8.35
C LEU A 268 -1.48 18.37 -6.97
N THR A 269 -2.27 18.27 -5.91
CA THR A 269 -1.84 18.40 -4.52
C THR A 269 -2.44 17.29 -3.68
N LEU A 270 -1.65 16.76 -2.74
CA LEU A 270 -2.06 15.74 -1.79
C LEU A 270 -1.55 16.10 -0.39
N ASP A 271 -2.45 16.50 0.50
CA ASP A 271 -2.05 16.96 1.85
C ASP A 271 -1.50 15.83 2.73
N GLY A 272 -1.87 14.58 2.48
CA GLY A 272 -1.29 13.42 3.14
C GLY A 272 -0.30 12.69 2.25
N GLY A 273 -0.53 11.39 2.01
CA GLY A 273 0.48 10.55 1.38
C GLY A 273 -0.03 9.46 0.48
N VAL A 274 0.88 9.02 -0.39
CA VAL A 274 0.69 7.85 -1.24
C VAL A 274 1.49 6.70 -0.64
N THR A 275 0.81 5.60 -0.34
CA THR A 275 1.43 4.33 0.05
C THR A 275 1.12 3.29 -1.01
N VAL A 276 2.15 2.67 -1.58
CA VAL A 276 1.98 1.56 -2.52
C VAL A 276 2.74 0.34 -2.00
N ASN A 277 2.05 -0.79 -1.88
CA ASN A 277 2.65 -2.09 -1.60
C ASN A 277 2.34 -3.05 -2.76
N SER A 278 3.28 -3.19 -3.70
CA SER A 278 3.03 -3.93 -4.94
C SER A 278 3.53 -5.37 -4.89
N PHE A 279 2.67 -6.33 -5.20
CA PHE A 279 3.08 -7.73 -5.40
C PHE A 279 3.39 -8.03 -6.87
N TYR A 280 3.09 -7.10 -7.78
CA TYR A 280 3.35 -7.21 -9.21
C TYR A 280 4.41 -6.17 -9.64
N PRO A 281 5.27 -6.47 -10.64
CA PRO A 281 6.22 -5.51 -11.17
C PRO A 281 5.53 -4.21 -11.61
N LEU A 282 5.79 -3.13 -10.87
CA LEU A 282 5.10 -1.87 -11.02
C LEU A 282 6.09 -0.79 -11.49
N ASN A 283 5.71 -0.07 -12.55
CA ASN A 283 6.41 1.11 -13.05
C ASN A 283 5.37 2.21 -13.27
N PHE A 284 5.50 3.33 -12.57
CA PHE A 284 4.50 4.38 -12.59
C PHE A 284 5.11 5.78 -12.48
N SER A 285 4.28 6.75 -12.85
CA SER A 285 4.55 8.17 -12.72
C SER A 285 3.48 8.78 -11.84
N LEU A 286 3.88 9.67 -10.94
CA LEU A 286 2.92 10.46 -10.15
C LEU A 286 2.43 11.71 -10.87
N ALA A 287 2.88 11.98 -12.10
CA ALA A 287 2.43 13.14 -12.86
C ALA A 287 0.90 13.15 -13.01
N PRO A 288 0.23 14.31 -12.84
CA PRO A 288 0.80 15.65 -12.68
C PRO A 288 1.00 16.11 -11.23
N LEU A 289 0.98 15.22 -10.23
CA LEU A 289 1.13 15.58 -8.83
C LEU A 289 2.38 16.44 -8.60
N GLU A 290 2.18 17.61 -8.00
CA GLU A 290 3.23 18.59 -7.69
C GLU A 290 3.61 18.53 -6.22
N ASN A 291 2.63 18.38 -5.32
CA ASN A 291 2.87 18.43 -3.88
C ASN A 291 2.30 17.19 -3.18
N ALA A 292 3.12 16.55 -2.34
CA ALA A 292 2.71 15.47 -1.46
C ALA A 292 3.47 15.54 -0.13
N THR A 293 2.89 15.08 0.98
CA THR A 293 3.63 15.05 2.27
C THR A 293 4.50 13.81 2.36
N ILE A 294 3.94 12.63 2.10
CA ILE A 294 4.61 11.33 2.29
C ILE A 294 4.43 10.46 1.06
N LEU A 295 5.52 9.87 0.57
CA LEU A 295 5.50 8.81 -0.44
C LEU A 295 6.18 7.57 0.15
N THR A 296 5.44 6.46 0.26
CA THR A 296 5.95 5.18 0.75
C THR A 296 5.69 4.09 -0.28
N MET A 297 6.74 3.41 -0.72
CA MET A 297 6.67 2.38 -1.75
C MET A 297 7.36 1.10 -1.24
N GLN A 298 6.68 -0.03 -1.38
CA GLN A 298 7.16 -1.34 -0.95
C GLN A 298 6.83 -2.41 -2.00
N GLY A 299 7.63 -3.48 -2.04
CA GLY A 299 7.41 -4.65 -2.89
C GLY A 299 8.06 -4.56 -4.27
N ASN A 300 7.41 -5.06 -5.30
CA ASN A 300 7.96 -5.24 -6.65
C ASN A 300 7.97 -3.93 -7.48
N VAL A 301 8.71 -2.91 -7.03
CA VAL A 301 8.79 -1.60 -7.70
C VAL A 301 9.97 -1.56 -8.67
N THR A 302 9.67 -1.48 -9.97
CA THR A 302 10.69 -1.48 -11.05
C THR A 302 11.06 -0.07 -11.53
N GLY A 303 10.21 0.93 -11.27
CA GLY A 303 10.46 2.31 -11.67
C GLY A 303 9.48 3.29 -11.01
N LEU A 304 9.94 4.51 -10.78
CA LEU A 304 9.18 5.60 -10.19
C LEU A 304 9.56 6.91 -10.87
N GLY A 305 8.57 7.66 -11.37
CA GLY A 305 8.75 9.01 -11.88
C GLY A 305 8.29 10.08 -10.88
N LEU A 306 9.22 10.90 -10.37
CA LEU A 306 8.94 12.05 -9.49
C LEU A 306 9.15 13.40 -10.18
N GLY A 307 9.16 13.42 -11.51
CA GLY A 307 9.55 14.58 -12.32
C GLY A 307 8.71 15.84 -12.11
N THR A 308 7.44 15.68 -11.73
CA THR A 308 6.51 16.81 -11.49
C THR A 308 6.47 17.26 -10.03
N ILE A 309 6.97 16.44 -9.10
CA ILE A 309 6.93 16.74 -7.67
C ILE A 309 7.90 17.91 -7.38
N GLN A 310 7.37 18.94 -6.73
CA GLN A 310 8.06 20.15 -6.30
C GLN A 310 8.26 20.17 -4.79
N GLU A 311 7.32 19.61 -4.02
CA GLU A 311 7.38 19.56 -2.56
C GLU A 311 7.08 18.14 -2.05
N LEU A 312 7.98 17.63 -1.20
CA LEU A 312 7.86 16.33 -0.54
C LEU A 312 8.53 16.36 0.83
N GLN A 313 7.91 15.84 1.87
CA GLN A 313 8.55 15.79 3.20
C GLN A 313 9.23 14.45 3.48
N GLN A 314 8.67 13.35 2.98
CA GLN A 314 9.22 12.01 3.20
C GLN A 314 9.06 11.15 1.94
N LEU A 315 10.14 10.47 1.57
CA LEU A 315 10.20 9.47 0.50
C LEU A 315 10.85 8.21 1.05
N SER A 316 10.11 7.11 1.11
CA SER A 316 10.62 5.81 1.51
C SER A 316 10.31 4.77 0.45
N ILE A 317 11.34 4.15 -0.13
CA ILE A 317 11.21 3.09 -1.11
C ILE A 317 11.97 1.86 -0.64
N SER A 318 11.30 0.71 -0.65
CA SER A 318 11.90 -0.60 -0.42
C SER A 318 11.46 -1.54 -1.54
N SER A 319 12.32 -1.72 -2.54
CA SER A 319 12.00 -2.57 -3.70
C SER A 319 12.63 -3.95 -3.61
N ASP A 320 11.84 -4.97 -3.95
CA ASP A 320 12.30 -6.34 -4.16
C ASP A 320 12.87 -6.59 -5.57
N GLU A 321 12.66 -5.64 -6.48
CA GLU A 321 13.17 -5.67 -7.85
C GLU A 321 14.30 -4.65 -8.04
N PRO A 322 15.17 -4.82 -9.06
CA PRO A 322 16.26 -3.88 -9.31
C PRO A 322 15.75 -2.46 -9.59
N LEU A 323 16.00 -1.55 -8.66
CA LEU A 323 15.64 -0.13 -8.78
C LEU A 323 16.89 0.76 -8.75
N ASP A 324 16.94 1.76 -9.64
CA ASP A 324 18.03 2.73 -9.67
C ASP A 324 17.80 3.84 -8.64
N CYS A 325 18.20 3.57 -7.39
CA CYS A 325 18.13 4.56 -6.32
C CYS A 325 18.97 5.82 -6.60
N GLY A 326 19.91 5.80 -7.55
CA GLY A 326 20.64 6.99 -7.98
C GLY A 326 19.71 8.02 -8.62
N ILE A 327 18.88 7.59 -9.57
CA ILE A 327 17.89 8.45 -10.23
C ILE A 327 16.89 9.00 -9.21
N VAL A 328 16.40 8.15 -8.29
CA VAL A 328 15.47 8.59 -7.23
C VAL A 328 16.14 9.60 -6.29
N SER A 329 17.43 9.41 -5.98
CA SER A 329 18.18 10.35 -5.14
C SER A 329 18.42 11.70 -5.82
N ASP A 330 18.60 11.71 -7.15
CA ASP A 330 18.71 12.93 -7.94
C ASP A 330 17.39 13.72 -7.92
N ASP A 331 16.27 13.01 -8.05
CA ASP A 331 14.92 13.59 -7.92
C ASP A 331 14.70 14.19 -6.52
N TRP A 332 15.07 13.47 -5.45
CA TRP A 332 14.96 13.97 -4.08
C TRP A 332 15.79 15.25 -3.87
N ALA A 333 17.04 15.26 -4.32
CA ALA A 333 17.92 16.41 -4.18
C ALA A 333 17.37 17.65 -4.91
N ARG A 334 16.77 17.46 -6.10
CA ARG A 334 16.03 18.52 -6.81
C ARG A 334 14.89 19.05 -5.94
N ILE A 335 14.03 18.18 -5.44
CA ILE A 335 12.84 18.54 -4.64
C ILE A 335 13.26 19.32 -3.38
N GLN A 336 14.25 18.83 -2.64
CA GLN A 336 14.75 19.48 -1.42
C GLN A 336 15.66 20.69 -1.70
N LYS A 337 15.95 21.01 -2.96
CA LYS A 337 16.88 22.07 -3.38
C LYS A 337 18.26 21.94 -2.70
N THR A 338 18.78 20.70 -2.63
CA THR A 338 20.04 20.39 -1.94
C THR A 338 21.08 19.78 -2.88
N PRO A 339 22.39 19.96 -2.62
CA PRO A 339 23.43 19.41 -3.48
C PRO A 339 23.46 17.87 -3.42
N LEU A 340 23.68 17.25 -4.58
CA LEU A 340 23.81 15.80 -4.74
C LEU A 340 24.94 15.25 -3.87
N ILE A 341 24.62 14.22 -3.07
CA ILE A 341 25.59 13.48 -2.29
C ILE A 341 25.75 12.11 -2.92
N THR A 342 26.88 11.89 -3.58
CA THR A 342 27.19 10.65 -4.30
C THR A 342 27.63 9.50 -3.39
N ASN A 343 27.93 9.76 -2.12
CA ASN A 343 28.29 8.75 -1.14
C ASN A 343 27.12 8.49 -0.15
N PRO A 344 26.49 7.29 -0.17
CA PRO A 344 25.38 6.93 0.73
C PRO A 344 25.72 7.12 2.22
N ASP A 345 26.97 6.82 2.61
CA ASP A 345 27.41 6.93 4.00
C ASP A 345 27.42 8.39 4.51
N GLN A 346 27.49 9.37 3.59
CA GLN A 346 27.45 10.79 3.93
C GLN A 346 26.03 11.38 3.96
N GLN A 347 25.02 10.61 3.57
CA GLN A 347 23.62 11.01 3.65
C GLN A 347 23.08 10.86 5.08
N HIS A 348 23.59 9.86 5.82
CA HIS A 348 23.22 9.60 7.21
C HIS A 348 23.77 10.70 8.14
N GLY A 349 22.90 11.65 8.53
CA GLY A 349 23.22 12.71 9.49
C GLY A 349 23.05 14.14 8.99
N LYS A 350 22.73 14.35 7.70
CA LYS A 350 22.39 15.69 7.18
C LYS A 350 20.88 15.92 7.22
N SER A 351 20.47 17.09 7.73
CA SER A 351 19.04 17.46 7.85
C SER A 351 18.28 17.41 6.53
N ALA A 352 18.94 17.76 5.41
CA ALA A 352 18.37 17.76 4.06
C ALA A 352 18.00 16.37 3.50
N TRP A 353 18.54 15.31 4.08
CA TRP A 353 18.27 13.92 3.69
C TRP A 353 17.42 13.20 4.74
N LYS A 354 16.99 13.91 5.78
CA LYS A 354 16.02 13.41 6.75
C LYS A 354 14.69 13.19 6.01
N GLY A 355 14.20 11.95 6.02
CA GLY A 355 12.98 11.56 5.33
C GLY A 355 13.20 10.89 3.98
N PHE A 356 14.43 10.77 3.48
CA PHE A 356 14.74 9.99 2.28
C PHE A 356 15.26 8.59 2.65
N ARG A 357 14.69 7.57 2.01
CA ARG A 357 15.19 6.18 2.05
C ARG A 357 14.89 5.50 0.72
N CYS A 358 15.89 4.86 0.13
CA CYS A 358 15.72 4.04 -1.06
C CYS A 358 16.60 2.80 -0.94
N ASP A 359 15.97 1.64 -0.81
CA ASP A 359 16.61 0.34 -0.72
C ASP A 359 16.09 -0.57 -1.86
N SER A 360 16.99 -1.33 -2.47
CA SER A 360 16.69 -2.32 -3.51
C SER A 360 17.40 -3.61 -3.18
N THR A 361 16.67 -4.70 -2.95
CA THR A 361 17.28 -5.98 -2.54
C THR A 361 18.12 -6.59 -3.67
N ARG A 362 17.69 -6.41 -4.93
CA ARG A 362 18.44 -6.81 -6.12
C ARG A 362 19.27 -5.65 -6.65
N LYS A 363 20.57 -5.87 -6.84
CA LYS A 363 21.46 -4.87 -7.43
C LYS A 363 21.25 -4.84 -8.95
N LEU A 364 21.14 -3.63 -9.53
CA LEU A 364 21.20 -3.48 -10.99
C LEU A 364 22.47 -4.13 -11.54
N PRO A 365 22.40 -4.84 -12.67
CA PRO A 365 23.58 -5.34 -13.34
C PRO A 365 24.44 -4.14 -13.72
N ILE A 366 25.57 -3.96 -13.02
CA ILE A 366 26.50 -2.86 -13.26
C ILE A 366 26.79 -2.82 -14.76
N SER A 367 26.33 -1.78 -15.44
CA SER A 367 26.49 -1.66 -16.87
C SER A 367 27.98 -1.77 -17.19
N LYS A 368 28.34 -2.58 -18.19
CA LYS A 368 29.73 -2.88 -18.55
C LYS A 368 30.55 -1.61 -18.88
N ALA A 369 29.89 -0.47 -19.11
CA ALA A 369 30.49 0.84 -19.34
C ALA A 369 31.27 1.39 -18.12
N THR A 370 30.83 1.13 -16.89
CA THR A 370 31.53 1.62 -15.68
C THR A 370 32.80 0.81 -15.39
N LYS A 371 32.80 -0.50 -15.72
CA LYS A 371 34.02 -1.33 -15.67
C LYS A 371 35.08 -0.89 -16.68
N LEU A 372 34.68 -0.27 -17.79
CA LEU A 372 35.62 0.24 -18.80
C LEU A 372 36.39 1.49 -18.34
N LYS A 373 35.75 2.37 -17.54
CA LYS A 373 36.41 3.59 -17.03
C LYS A 373 37.46 3.28 -15.95
N LEU A 374 37.27 2.24 -15.14
CA LEU A 374 38.28 1.81 -14.17
C LEU A 374 39.43 1.00 -14.82
N GLY A 375 39.14 0.24 -15.89
CA GLY A 375 40.15 -0.52 -16.63
C GLY A 375 41.11 0.34 -17.46
N LEU A 376 40.69 1.52 -17.92
CA LEU A 376 41.53 2.45 -18.69
C LEU A 376 42.45 3.31 -17.83
N GLY A 377 42.09 3.58 -16.56
CA GLY A 377 42.92 4.38 -15.65
C GLY A 377 44.20 3.66 -15.19
N ILE A 378 44.14 2.33 -15.04
CA ILE A 378 45.28 1.53 -14.57
C ILE A 378 46.14 1.02 -15.75
N GLY A 379 45.55 0.81 -16.93
CA GLY A 379 46.24 0.25 -18.10
C GLY A 379 47.23 1.19 -18.82
N LEU A 380 47.07 2.51 -18.71
CA LEU A 380 47.92 3.50 -19.40
C LEU A 380 48.80 4.34 -18.46
N GLY A 381 48.47 4.43 -17.17
CA GLY A 381 49.25 5.21 -16.20
C GLY A 381 50.62 4.60 -15.88
N LEU A 382 50.68 3.29 -15.67
CA LEU A 382 51.92 2.58 -15.33
C LEU A 382 52.99 2.60 -16.44
N PRO A 383 52.70 2.33 -17.73
CA PRO A 383 53.72 2.40 -18.77
C PRO A 383 54.16 3.83 -19.08
N ALA A 384 53.26 4.82 -19.01
CA ALA A 384 53.64 6.23 -19.20
C ALA A 384 54.51 6.75 -18.05
N PHE A 385 54.17 6.41 -16.81
CA PHE A 385 54.96 6.80 -15.64
C PHE A 385 56.33 6.09 -15.62
N ALA A 386 56.39 4.80 -16.00
CA ALA A 386 57.66 4.08 -16.12
C ALA A 386 58.55 4.64 -17.25
N ALA A 387 57.97 5.03 -18.40
CA ALA A 387 58.71 5.69 -19.48
C ALA A 387 59.24 7.06 -19.04
N LEU A 388 58.46 7.82 -18.27
CA LEU A 388 58.87 9.12 -17.75
C LEU A 388 59.98 8.98 -16.69
N LEU A 389 59.87 8.00 -15.78
CA LEU A 389 60.94 7.65 -14.85
C LEU A 389 62.21 7.18 -15.56
N PHE A 390 62.08 6.41 -16.63
CA PHE A 390 63.22 5.98 -17.45
C PHE A 390 63.90 7.16 -18.15
N PHE A 391 63.13 8.09 -18.70
CA PHE A 391 63.67 9.31 -19.32
C PHE A 391 64.39 10.20 -18.30
N VAL A 392 63.79 10.43 -17.12
CA VAL A 392 64.42 11.19 -16.04
C VAL A 392 65.68 10.49 -15.53
N TYR A 393 65.67 9.17 -15.35
CA TYR A 393 66.85 8.40 -14.96
C TYR A 393 67.96 8.47 -16.01
N LYS A 394 67.60 8.38 -17.30
CA LYS A 394 68.54 8.53 -18.40
C LYS A 394 69.14 9.94 -18.45
N GLU A 395 68.35 10.98 -18.22
CA GLU A 395 68.83 12.36 -18.21
C GLU A 395 69.80 12.60 -17.03
N ILE A 396 69.44 12.13 -15.83
CA ILE A 396 70.31 12.21 -14.63
C ILE A 396 71.61 11.45 -14.84
N THR A 397 71.57 10.24 -15.38
CA THR A 397 72.80 9.45 -15.64
C THR A 397 73.66 10.08 -16.72
N TRP A 398 73.07 10.68 -17.76
CA TRP A 398 73.81 11.38 -18.80
C TRP A 398 74.48 12.68 -18.30
N HIS A 399 73.81 13.40 -17.40
CA HIS A 399 74.42 14.56 -16.72
C HIS A 399 75.50 14.16 -15.71
N ARG A 400 75.34 13.02 -15.01
CA ARG A 400 76.38 12.48 -14.12
C ARG A 400 77.62 12.03 -14.89
N ALA A 401 77.47 11.47 -16.09
CA ALA A 401 78.60 11.09 -16.96
C ALA A 401 79.41 12.30 -17.47
N ARG A 402 78.85 13.52 -17.45
CA ARG A 402 79.55 14.76 -17.84
C ARG A 402 80.08 15.58 -16.66
N ALA A 403 79.81 15.14 -15.42
CA ALA A 403 80.21 15.83 -14.19
C ALA A 403 81.28 15.08 -13.37
N VAL A 404 81.97 14.10 -13.95
CA VAL A 404 83.16 13.50 -13.34
C VAL A 404 84.38 14.12 -14.01
N LYS A 405 84.97 15.13 -13.39
CA LYS A 405 86.39 15.45 -13.63
C LYS A 405 87.21 14.27 -13.13
N PRO A 406 88.25 13.82 -13.86
CA PRO A 406 89.11 12.75 -13.39
C PRO A 406 89.70 13.10 -12.00
N PRO A 407 89.80 12.12 -11.09
CA PRO A 407 90.33 12.35 -9.75
C PRO A 407 91.80 12.82 -9.81
N PRO A 408 92.22 13.72 -8.90
CA PRO A 408 93.54 14.38 -8.93
C PRO A 408 94.64 13.48 -8.34
N TYR A 409 94.80 12.26 -8.87
CA TYR A 409 95.94 11.39 -8.54
C TYR A 409 96.75 10.94 -9.76
N GLU A 410 96.28 11.21 -10.99
CA GLU A 410 97.02 10.81 -12.21
C GLU A 410 98.21 11.75 -12.52
N HIS A 411 98.30 12.93 -11.90
CA HIS A 411 99.46 13.82 -12.03
C HIS A 411 100.63 13.47 -11.09
N GLU A 412 100.44 12.57 -10.11
CA GLU A 412 101.49 12.22 -9.15
C GLU A 412 102.42 11.09 -9.62
N LEU A 413 102.04 10.34 -10.68
CA LEU A 413 102.85 9.25 -11.23
C LEU A 413 103.88 9.75 -12.27
N ASP A 414 103.50 10.69 -13.13
CA ASP A 414 104.39 11.27 -14.15
C ASP A 414 105.49 12.13 -13.51
N ASP A 415 105.15 12.92 -12.49
CA ASP A 415 106.08 13.78 -11.73
C ASP A 415 107.13 13.02 -10.89
N ARG A 416 106.94 11.70 -10.67
CA ARG A 416 107.90 10.86 -9.94
C ARG A 416 108.86 10.11 -10.88
N HIS A 417 108.46 9.88 -12.13
CA HIS A 417 109.32 9.27 -13.15
C HIS A 417 110.46 10.21 -13.58
N GLU A 418 110.22 11.53 -13.59
CA GLU A 418 111.26 12.54 -13.89
C GLU A 418 112.26 12.77 -12.74
N ARG A 419 111.91 12.40 -11.49
CA ARG A 419 112.76 12.62 -10.29
C ARG A 419 113.58 11.41 -9.82
N GLY A 420 113.43 10.25 -10.47
CA GLY A 420 114.26 9.07 -10.20
C GLY A 420 114.12 8.49 -8.79
N GLU A 421 112.98 8.68 -8.13
CA GLU A 421 112.75 8.15 -6.79
C GLU A 421 112.19 6.71 -6.82
N PRO A 422 112.72 5.79 -6.00
CA PRO A 422 112.22 4.41 -5.93
C PRO A 422 110.82 4.34 -5.28
N LEU A 423 109.97 3.48 -5.83
CA LEU A 423 108.59 3.23 -5.38
C LEU A 423 108.56 2.74 -3.91
N PRO A 424 107.60 3.20 -3.09
CA PRO A 424 107.44 2.71 -1.73
C PRO A 424 106.98 1.25 -1.71
N THR A 425 107.72 0.42 -0.96
CA THR A 425 107.41 -0.98 -0.68
C THR A 425 106.17 -1.08 0.21
N TYR A 426 105.02 -1.43 -0.37
CA TYR A 426 103.82 -1.73 0.41
C TYR A 426 103.84 -3.17 0.94
N ALA A 427 103.76 -3.31 2.27
CA ALA A 427 103.58 -4.58 2.95
C ALA A 427 102.15 -5.13 2.76
N PRO A 428 101.97 -6.45 2.58
CA PRO A 428 100.66 -7.05 2.33
C PRO A 428 99.75 -6.93 3.56
N ARG A 429 98.56 -6.34 3.35
CA ARG A 429 97.53 -6.21 4.38
C ARG A 429 96.80 -7.54 4.55
N ARG A 430 96.83 -8.08 5.78
CA ARG A 430 96.15 -9.31 6.21
C ARG A 430 94.66 -9.30 5.83
N MET A 431 94.24 -10.39 5.19
CA MET A 431 92.84 -10.81 5.10
C MET A 431 92.36 -11.18 6.50
N SER A 432 91.25 -10.58 6.95
CA SER A 432 90.45 -11.10 8.06
C SER A 432 89.11 -11.53 7.48
N GLU A 433 88.95 -12.83 7.47
CA GLU A 433 87.79 -13.63 7.15
C GLU A 433 86.76 -13.45 8.27
N THR A 434 85.50 -13.15 7.94
CA THR A 434 84.37 -13.43 8.84
C THR A 434 83.13 -13.72 8.00
N ALA A 435 82.92 -15.01 7.74
CA ALA A 435 81.62 -15.56 7.42
C ALA A 435 80.76 -15.55 8.70
N VAL A 436 79.51 -15.13 8.61
CA VAL A 436 78.50 -15.36 9.66
C VAL A 436 77.37 -16.15 9.05
N THR A 437 77.28 -17.39 9.52
CA THR A 437 76.24 -18.39 9.31
C THR A 437 74.99 -18.10 10.14
N VAL A 438 73.88 -18.57 9.59
CA VAL A 438 72.57 -18.79 10.22
C VAL A 438 72.68 -19.82 11.35
N SER A 439 71.98 -19.59 12.48
CA SER A 439 71.10 -20.54 13.20
C SER A 439 70.83 -20.16 14.68
N GLU A 440 69.54 -20.22 15.05
CA GLU A 440 68.91 -20.57 16.35
C GLU A 440 69.21 -19.78 17.64
N VAL A 441 68.14 -19.37 18.38
CA VAL A 441 67.56 -20.07 19.55
C VAL A 441 66.51 -19.18 20.25
N SER A 442 65.30 -19.72 20.34
CA SER A 442 64.28 -19.79 21.43
C SER A 442 64.05 -18.69 22.50
N SER A 443 62.79 -18.75 22.99
CA SER A 443 62.16 -18.17 24.21
C SER A 443 61.36 -16.87 23.97
N LEU A 444 60.13 -16.66 24.48
CA LEU A 444 59.28 -17.35 25.46
C LEU A 444 57.84 -16.77 25.39
N SER A 445 56.83 -17.56 25.83
CA SER A 445 55.53 -17.20 26.47
C SER A 445 54.49 -16.37 25.69
N ASP A 446 53.17 -16.50 25.85
CA ASP A 446 52.21 -17.41 26.53
C ASP A 446 50.80 -16.87 26.16
N PHE A 447 49.74 -17.62 26.49
CA PHE A 447 48.29 -17.26 26.54
C PHE A 447 47.50 -17.26 25.22
N ASP A 448 46.32 -17.88 25.10
CA ASP A 448 45.65 -18.94 25.87
C ASP A 448 44.48 -19.39 24.97
N GLU A 449 44.29 -20.70 24.86
CA GLU A 449 43.24 -21.35 24.08
C GLU A 449 42.50 -22.27 25.06
N ASP A 450 41.21 -22.03 25.29
CA ASP A 450 40.37 -22.96 26.06
C ASP A 450 39.07 -23.20 25.28
N ASP A 451 39.12 -24.25 24.48
CA ASP A 451 37.99 -24.94 23.88
C ASP A 451 37.81 -26.27 24.63
N ARG A 452 36.65 -26.44 25.28
CA ARG A 452 36.19 -27.75 25.75
C ARG A 452 34.76 -28.00 25.34
N ARG A 453 34.63 -28.93 24.39
CA ARG A 453 33.46 -29.76 24.16
C ARG A 453 33.11 -30.57 25.41
N HIS A 454 31.82 -30.76 25.67
CA HIS A 454 31.28 -32.12 25.79
C HIS A 454 29.77 -32.17 25.51
N GLU A 455 29.42 -33.33 24.96
CA GLU A 455 28.14 -33.85 24.48
C GLU A 455 27.04 -33.94 25.55
N GLY A 456 25.79 -34.04 25.09
CA GLY A 456 24.80 -34.93 25.75
C GLY A 456 23.34 -34.49 25.80
N GLY A 457 22.54 -34.92 24.81
CA GLY A 457 21.23 -35.57 25.05
C GLY A 457 19.92 -34.73 25.15
N PRO A 458 18.86 -35.08 24.39
CA PRO A 458 17.43 -34.74 24.65
C PRO A 458 16.78 -35.81 25.58
N PRO A 459 15.48 -35.83 25.99
CA PRO A 459 14.24 -35.22 25.43
C PRO A 459 13.18 -34.75 26.49
N SER A 460 11.88 -34.71 26.10
CA SER A 460 10.59 -34.52 26.86
C SER A 460 10.00 -33.09 26.82
N LEU A 461 8.77 -32.77 26.39
CA LEU A 461 7.38 -33.31 26.41
C LEU A 461 6.68 -33.38 27.78
N LEU A 462 5.46 -32.80 27.81
CA LEU A 462 4.41 -32.73 28.85
C LEU A 462 4.72 -31.72 29.99
N GLU A 463 3.82 -30.92 30.57
CA GLU A 463 2.35 -30.89 30.60
C GLU A 463 1.88 -29.58 31.27
N GLU A 464 0.69 -29.12 30.90
CA GLU A 464 -0.39 -28.54 31.73
C GLU A 464 -0.31 -27.21 32.53
N SER A 465 -1.54 -26.71 32.72
CA SER A 465 -2.09 -25.59 33.51
C SER A 465 -2.09 -24.21 32.80
N GLY A 466 -3.20 -23.49 32.68
CA GLY A 466 -4.54 -23.63 33.25
C GLY A 466 -5.02 -22.25 33.72
N GLU A 467 -6.30 -21.95 33.51
CA GLU A 467 -7.10 -20.90 34.19
C GLU A 467 -6.78 -19.42 33.85
N ASN A 468 -7.70 -18.44 33.87
CA ASN A 468 -9.16 -18.37 33.95
C ASN A 468 -9.60 -16.94 33.54
N ALA A 469 -10.84 -16.85 33.11
CA ALA A 469 -11.83 -15.77 33.28
C ALA A 469 -11.39 -14.29 33.49
N GLY A 470 -12.00 -13.41 32.69
CA GLY A 470 -12.08 -11.98 32.94
C GLY A 470 -13.21 -11.30 32.17
N TYR A 471 -14.45 -11.74 32.41
CA TYR A 471 -15.66 -10.96 32.13
C TYR A 471 -15.53 -9.58 32.80
N MET A 472 -15.68 -8.49 32.05
CA MET A 472 -15.95 -7.18 32.62
C MET A 472 -17.31 -6.68 32.16
N GLU A 473 -18.29 -7.10 32.92
CA GLU A 473 -19.59 -6.47 33.10
C GLU A 473 -19.37 -5.11 33.79
N THR A 474 -19.74 -4.00 33.13
CA THR A 474 -19.90 -2.69 33.80
C THR A 474 -21.34 -2.20 33.65
N ARG A 475 -22.16 -2.76 34.54
CA ARG A 475 -23.03 -2.07 35.49
C ARG A 475 -23.59 -0.69 35.07
N THR A 476 -24.90 -0.74 34.83
CA THR A 476 -25.90 0.30 34.99
C THR A 476 -25.71 1.17 36.24
N GLY A 477 -25.75 2.49 36.04
CA GLY A 477 -25.91 3.51 37.07
C GLY A 477 -27.19 4.31 36.80
N HIS A 478 -28.14 4.17 37.71
CA HIS A 478 -29.45 4.81 37.77
C HIS A 478 -29.37 6.13 38.57
N GLU A 479 -30.29 7.05 38.27
CA GLU A 479 -30.68 8.27 39.05
C GLU A 479 -29.68 9.44 39.07
N GLY A 480 -30.04 10.72 38.95
CA GLY A 480 -31.33 11.42 38.99
C GLY A 480 -31.09 12.88 39.43
N HIS A 481 -32.04 13.78 39.16
CA HIS A 481 -32.12 15.23 39.49
C HIS A 481 -31.30 16.16 38.58
N THR A 482 -31.86 17.18 37.91
CA THR A 482 -33.00 18.09 38.18
C THR A 482 -33.67 18.52 36.88
#